data_AF-A0A1V5ZM49-F1
#
_entry.id   AF-A0A1V5ZM49-F1
#
_cell.length_a   1.000
_cell.length_b   1.000
_cell.length_c   1.000
_cell.angle_alpha   90.00
_cell.angle_beta   90.00
_cell.angle_gamma   90.00
#
_symmetry.space_group_name_H-M   'P 1'
#
loop_
_entity.id
_entity.type
_entity.pdbx_description
1 polymer ?
#
loop_
_entity_poly.entity_id
_entity_poly.type
_entity_poly.pdbx_seq_one_letter_code
_entity_poly.pdbx_strand_id
1 'polypeptide(L)' 'MDEAKKSGADIYGSTDLLNNIKNEKIDFDILITTTDSIRELAPVAKQLGPKGLMPSPKAGTVTNDLIKTVEEFKK' A
#
# COMPACT_ATOMS: atom_id res chain seq x y z
N MET A 1 -0.72 9.63 -9.49
CA MET A 1 -2.07 9.50 -8.88
C MET A 1 -3.03 8.81 -9.85
N ASP A 2 -2.96 9.12 -11.15
CA ASP A 2 -3.74 8.48 -12.21
C ASP A 2 -3.49 6.98 -12.38
N GLU A 3 -2.27 6.49 -12.14
CA GLU A 3 -1.94 5.07 -12.29
C GLU A 3 -2.63 4.17 -11.24
N ALA A 4 -2.68 4.59 -9.97
CA ALA A 4 -3.39 3.84 -8.92
C ALA A 4 -4.92 3.83 -9.13
N LYS A 5 -5.46 4.90 -9.72
CA LYS A 5 -6.88 4.97 -10.09
C LYS A 5 -7.17 4.09 -11.31
N LYS A 6 -6.24 4.02 -12.27
CA LYS A 6 -6.36 3.18 -13.47
C LYS A 6 -6.11 1.70 -13.20
N SER A 7 -5.33 1.35 -12.18
CA SER A 7 -5.03 -0.03 -11.81
C SER A 7 -6.21 -0.77 -11.17
N GLY A 8 -7.32 -0.07 -10.89
CA GLY A 8 -8.47 -0.63 -10.20
C GLY A 8 -8.19 -0.92 -8.72
N ALA A 9 -7.24 -0.23 -8.09
CA ALA A 9 -7.05 -0.33 -6.65
C ALA A 9 -8.32 0.13 -5.91
N ASP A 10 -8.81 -0.70 -4.98
CA ASP A 10 -10.01 -0.41 -4.18
C ASP A 10 -9.84 0.84 -3.31
N ILE A 11 -8.59 1.13 -2.91
CA ILE A 11 -8.25 2.33 -2.15
C ILE A 11 -7.00 2.98 -2.75
N TYR A 12 -7.09 4.27 -3.06
CA TYR A 12 -5.99 5.06 -3.61
C TYR A 12 -5.92 6.43 -2.94
N GLY A 13 -4.71 6.88 -2.59
CA GLY A 13 -4.45 8.21 -2.02
C GLY A 13 -3.57 8.14 -0.77
N SER A 14 -2.41 8.78 -0.82
CA SER A 14 -1.40 8.72 0.26
C SER A 14 -1.96 9.23 1.59
N THR A 15 -2.54 10.43 1.64
CA THR A 15 -2.82 11.11 2.92
C THR A 15 -4.00 10.54 3.70
N ASP A 16 -5.12 10.23 3.03
CA ASP A 16 -6.32 9.72 3.70
C ASP A 16 -6.14 8.27 4.18
N LEU A 17 -5.54 7.41 3.32
CA LEU A 17 -5.19 6.04 3.67
C LEU A 17 -4.22 6.01 4.85
N LEU A 18 -3.16 6.84 4.83
CA LEU A 18 -2.22 6.95 5.95
C LEU A 18 -2.94 7.36 7.25
N ASN A 19 -3.89 8.29 7.18
CA ASN A 19 -4.68 8.68 8.35
C ASN A 19 -5.60 7.55 8.84
N ASN A 20 -6.24 6.78 7.95
CA ASN A 20 -7.04 5.63 8.34
C ASN A 20 -6.19 4.57 9.04
N ILE A 21 -5.02 4.22 8.49
CA ILE A 21 -4.08 3.29 9.12
C ILE A 21 -3.61 3.81 10.48
N LYS A 22 -3.32 5.12 10.60
CA LYS A 22 -2.96 5.75 11.90
C LYS A 22 -4.07 5.60 12.94
N ASN A 23 -5.34 5.67 12.52
CA ASN A 23 -6.51 5.49 13.37
C ASN A 23 -6.92 4.01 13.51
N GLU A 24 -6.05 3.06 13.16
CA GLU A 24 -6.29 1.61 13.19
C GLU A 24 -7.47 1.16 12.32
N LYS A 25 -7.92 2.00 11.38
CA LYS A 25 -8.91 1.67 10.36
C LYS A 25 -8.19 1.09 9.14
N ILE A 26 -8.05 -0.23 9.14
CA ILE A 26 -7.39 -0.98 8.08
C ILE A 26 -8.41 -1.93 7.48
N ASP A 27 -8.91 -1.56 6.30
CA ASP A 27 -9.89 -2.30 5.53
C ASP A 27 -9.26 -2.82 4.22
N PHE A 28 -8.05 -3.37 4.32
CA PHE A 28 -7.33 -3.99 3.20
C PHE A 28 -6.46 -5.14 3.68
N ASP A 29 -6.24 -6.12 2.80
CA ASP A 29 -5.41 -7.30 3.07
C ASP A 29 -3.98 -7.16 2.53
N ILE A 30 -3.77 -6.32 1.51
CA ILE A 30 -2.47 -6.12 0.87
C ILE A 30 -2.24 -4.63 0.64
N LEU A 31 -1.14 -4.11 1.19
CA LEU A 31 -0.67 -2.76 0.88
C LEU A 31 0.46 -2.84 -0.15
N ILE A 32 0.26 -2.20 -1.30
CA ILE A 32 1.26 -2.09 -2.36
C ILE A 32 1.74 -0.64 -2.41
N THR A 33 3.05 -0.43 -2.47
CA THR A 33 3.66 0.90 -2.53
C THR A 33 4.80 0.95 -3.53
N THR A 34 5.21 2.17 -3.89
CA THR A 34 6.46 2.38 -4.62
C THR A 34 7.65 2.55 -3.70
N THR A 35 8.85 2.32 -4.24
CA THR A 35 10.12 2.48 -3.54
C THR A 35 10.29 3.91 -2.99
N ASP A 36 9.77 4.91 -3.69
CA ASP A 36 9.85 6.31 -3.30
C ASP A 36 8.89 6.63 -2.13
N SER A 37 7.67 6.11 -2.18
CA SER A 37 6.63 6.34 -1.16
C SER A 37 6.75 5.46 0.09
N ILE A 38 7.62 4.44 0.10
CA ILE A 38 7.78 3.56 1.29
C ILE A 38 8.23 4.33 2.53
N ARG A 39 8.97 5.44 2.35
CA ARG A 39 9.43 6.30 3.46
C ARG A 39 8.28 6.99 4.17
N GLU A 40 7.20 7.30 3.44
CA GLU A 40 6.01 7.93 4.01
C GLU A 40 5.21 6.98 4.90
N LEU A 41 5.44 5.66 4.80
CA LEU A 41 4.81 4.63 5.62
C LEU A 41 5.49 4.42 6.98
N ALA A 42 6.68 5.00 7.21
CA ALA A 42 7.39 4.92 8.49
C ALA A 42 6.52 5.20 9.74
N PRO A 43 5.65 6.25 9.77
CA PRO A 43 4.78 6.51 10.93
C PRO A 43 3.67 5.48 11.15
N VAL A 44 3.27 4.74 10.12
CA VAL A 44 2.21 3.70 10.19
C VAL A 44 2.76 2.28 10.26
N ALA A 45 4.08 2.11 10.13
CA ALA A 45 4.74 0.81 10.18
C ALA A 45 4.47 0.05 11.48
N LYS A 46 4.29 0.76 12.61
CA LYS A 46 3.98 0.15 13.91
C LYS A 46 2.59 -0.50 13.95
N GLN A 47 1.63 0.03 13.19
CA GLN A 47 0.28 -0.48 13.07
C GLN A 47 0.21 -1.64 12.05
N LEU A 48 0.96 -1.52 10.95
CA LEU A 48 0.99 -2.52 9.88
C LEU A 48 1.83 -3.76 10.23
N GLY A 49 2.92 -3.58 10.98
CA GLY A 49 3.85 -4.64 11.39
C GLY A 49 3.19 -5.85 12.06
N PRO A 50 2.47 -5.69 13.19
CA PRO A 50 1.82 -6.81 13.89
C PRO A 50 0.73 -7.49 13.05
N LYS A 51 0.17 -6.80 12.06
CA LYS A 51 -0.83 -7.34 11.13
C LYS A 51 -0.21 -8.03 9.90
N GLY A 52 1.11 -7.95 9.72
CA GLY A 52 1.79 -8.50 8.54
C GLY A 52 1.52 -7.71 7.25
N LEU A 53 0.97 -6.50 7.35
CA LEU A 53 0.54 -5.67 6.21
C LEU A 53 1.62 -4.68 5.74
N MET A 54 2.82 -4.76 6.31
CA MET A 54 3.91 -3.87 5.97
C MET A 54 4.48 -4.24 4.58
N PRO A 55 4.50 -3.30 3.62
CA PRO A 55 5.01 -3.59 2.29
C PRO A 55 6.52 -3.85 2.34
N SER A 56 6.98 -4.83 1.55
CA SER A 56 8.40 -5.17 1.47
C SER A 56 8.82 -5.56 0.05
N PRO A 57 10.06 -5.25 -0.37
CA PRO A 57 10.57 -5.68 -1.67
C PRO A 57 10.61 -7.20 -1.81
N LYS A 58 10.86 -7.91 -0.70
CA LYS A 58 10.89 -9.37 -0.66
C LYS A 58 9.51 -9.99 -0.92
N ALA A 59 8.43 -9.33 -0.48
CA ALA A 59 7.07 -9.78 -0.71
C ALA A 59 6.53 -9.37 -2.10
N GLY A 60 7.30 -8.61 -2.89
CA GLY A 60 6.83 -8.08 -4.18
C GLY A 60 5.79 -6.95 -4.05
N THR A 61 5.51 -6.49 -2.84
CA THR A 61 4.55 -5.39 -2.56
C THR A 61 5.18 -4.00 -2.64
N VAL A 62 6.50 -3.94 -2.88
CA VAL A 62 7.22 -2.72 -3.24
C VAL A 62 7.62 -2.81 -4.71
N THR A 63 7.03 -1.95 -5.53
CA THR A 63 7.14 -2.02 -6.98
C THR A 63 7.32 -0.63 -7.59
N ASN A 64 7.96 -0.54 -8.75
CA ASN A 64 7.91 0.69 -9.54
C ASN A 64 6.71 0.72 -10.49
N ASP A 65 6.04 -0.41 -10.70
CA ASP A 65 4.93 -0.57 -11.64
C ASP A 65 3.65 -1.00 -10.88
N LEU A 66 2.93 0.00 -10.35
CA LEU A 66 1.75 -0.22 -9.51
C LEU A 66 0.63 -0.95 -10.26
N ILE A 67 0.42 -0.60 -11.53
CA ILE A 67 -0.67 -1.17 -12.34
C ILE A 67 -0.49 -2.68 -12.46
N LYS A 68 0.66 -3.10 -12.98
CA LYS A 68 0.95 -4.51 -13.18
C LYS A 68 0.90 -5.29 -11.88
N THR A 69 1.45 -4.73 -10.81
CA THR A 69 1.52 -5.39 -9.50
C THR A 69 0.12 -5.56 -8.90
N VAL A 70 -0.73 -4.53 -8.95
CA VAL A 70 -2.13 -4.63 -8.51
C VAL A 70 -2.88 -5.69 -9.31
N GLU A 71 -2.69 -5.76 -10.62
CA GLU A 71 -3.29 -6.80 -11.46
C GLU A 71 -2.82 -8.21 -11.07
N GLU A 72 -1.53 -8.40 -10.77
CA GLU A 72 -1.00 -9.70 -10.34
C GLU A 72 -1.56 -10.15 -8.98
N PHE A 73 -1.73 -9.22 -8.03
CA PHE A 73 -2.30 -9.54 -6.72
C PHE A 73 -3.84 -9.66 -6.72
N LYS A 74 -4.53 -9.13 -7.74
CA LYS A 74 -5.98 -9.29 -7.92
C LYS A 74 -6.38 -10.58 -8.65
N LYS A 75 -5.41 -11.31 -9.20
CA LYS A 75 -5.63 -12.52 -10.01
C LYS A 75 -5.77 -13.77 -9.16
#